data_AF-A0A7N2KMZ9-F1
#
_entry.id   AF-A0A7N2KMZ9-F1
#
_cell.length_a   1.000
_cell.length_b   1.000
_cell.length_c   1.000
_cell.angle_alpha   90.00
_cell.angle_beta   90.00
_cell.angle_gamma   90.00
#
_symmetry.space_group_name_H-M   'P 1'
#
loop_
_entity.id
_entity.type
_entity.pdbx_description
1 polymer ?
#
loop_
_entity_poly.entity_id
_entity_poly.type
_entity_poly.pdbx_seq_one_letter_code
_entity_poly.pdbx_strand_id
1 'polypeptide(L)'
;MLIIRSHEGPDAREKRSGFGGMDVGYTIDHVVESGKLITVFSAPDYPQFQATEERYKNKGAYIVLEPPNFDNPHFYSFEAITPRPQVNPYYDYVDVIDSDEELDLVSMVTTTPDGS
;
A
#
# COMPACT_ATOMS: atom_id res chain seq x y z
N MET A 1 -16.60 11.37 -15.07
CA MET A 1 -16.59 10.19 -14.17
C MET A 1 -15.32 10.23 -13.33
N LEU A 2 -15.44 10.11 -12.00
CA LEU A 2 -14.30 10.00 -11.10
C LEU A 2 -14.14 8.55 -10.66
N ILE A 3 -12.95 7.97 -10.82
CA ILE A 3 -12.61 6.63 -10.32
C ILE A 3 -11.52 6.80 -9.26
N ILE A 4 -11.75 6.24 -8.07
CA ILE A 4 -10.78 6.15 -6.98
C ILE A 4 -10.54 4.67 -6.70
N ARG A 5 -9.28 4.25 -6.63
CA ARG A 5 -8.82 2.89 -6.30
C ARG A 5 -7.67 2.93 -5.30
N SER A 6 -7.31 1.82 -4.67
CA SER A 6 -6.25 1.81 -3.63
C SER A 6 -5.14 0.79 -3.79
N HIS A 7 -5.37 -0.25 -4.57
CA HIS A 7 -4.64 -1.52 -4.53
C HIS A 7 -3.10 -1.46 -4.64
N GLU A 8 -2.52 -0.39 -5.19
CA GLU A 8 -1.07 -0.32 -5.47
C GLU A 8 -0.32 0.47 -4.40
N GLY A 9 0.52 -0.22 -3.63
CA GLY A 9 1.51 0.36 -2.72
C GLY A 9 2.79 0.84 -3.44
N PRO A 10 3.79 1.36 -2.69
CA PRO A 10 5.05 1.80 -3.26
C PRO A 10 5.86 0.66 -3.92
N ASP A 11 5.78 -0.54 -3.37
CA ASP A 11 6.40 -1.78 -3.88
C ASP A 11 5.88 -2.19 -5.26
N ALA A 12 4.56 -2.17 -5.45
CA ALA A 12 3.92 -2.46 -6.73
C ALA A 12 4.19 -1.33 -7.76
N ARG A 13 4.30 -0.08 -7.29
CA ARG A 13 4.49 1.10 -8.15
C ARG A 13 5.90 1.25 -8.68
N GLU A 14 6.92 0.92 -7.90
CA GLU A 14 8.32 0.98 -8.33
C GLU A 14 8.59 0.10 -9.57
N LYS A 15 7.84 -0.99 -9.72
CA LYS A 15 7.95 -1.95 -10.84
C LYS A 15 7.27 -1.48 -12.13
N ARG A 16 6.50 -0.38 -12.09
CA ARG A 16 5.68 0.08 -13.23
C ARG A 16 6.22 1.39 -13.80
N SER A 17 6.84 1.32 -14.98
CA SER A 17 7.29 2.51 -15.70
C SER A 17 6.12 3.35 -16.20
N GLY A 18 6.28 4.67 -16.18
CA GLY A 18 5.27 5.63 -16.66
C GLY A 18 4.17 6.00 -15.66
N PHE A 19 4.20 5.46 -14.44
CA PHE A 19 3.30 5.82 -13.35
C PHE A 19 4.03 6.65 -12.29
N GLY A 20 3.30 7.52 -11.59
CA GLY A 20 3.82 8.24 -10.42
C GLY A 20 4.06 7.29 -9.23
N GLY A 21 5.03 7.63 -8.39
CA GLY A 21 5.31 6.94 -7.13
C GLY A 21 4.27 7.23 -6.04
N MET A 22 4.30 6.45 -4.95
CA MET A 22 3.34 6.55 -3.84
C MET A 22 3.85 7.37 -2.65
N ASP A 23 4.85 8.24 -2.85
CA ASP A 23 5.53 8.98 -1.77
C ASP A 23 4.57 9.75 -0.85
N VAL A 24 3.49 10.29 -1.41
CA VAL A 24 2.47 11.08 -0.68
C VAL A 24 1.19 10.29 -0.38
N GLY A 25 1.17 8.99 -0.66
CA GLY A 25 0.04 8.11 -0.43
C GLY A 25 -1.07 8.19 -1.48
N TYR A 26 -0.87 8.91 -2.59
CA TYR A 26 -1.80 8.89 -3.71
C TYR A 26 -1.15 9.35 -5.02
N THR A 27 -1.77 9.01 -6.15
CA THR A 27 -1.44 9.51 -7.49
C THR A 27 -2.69 9.85 -8.28
N ILE A 28 -2.56 10.82 -9.20
CA ILE A 28 -3.58 11.08 -10.22
C ILE A 28 -3.06 10.49 -11.52
N ASP A 29 -3.51 9.28 -11.84
CA ASP A 29 -2.92 8.49 -12.92
C ASP A 29 -3.43 8.92 -14.30
N HIS A 30 -4.67 9.38 -14.39
CA HIS A 30 -5.24 9.85 -15.65
C HIS A 30 -6.14 11.06 -15.42
N VAL A 31 -6.03 12.05 -16.32
CA VAL A 31 -6.90 13.21 -16.39
C VAL A 31 -7.31 13.40 -17.84
N VAL A 32 -8.59 13.22 -18.14
CA VAL A 32 -9.19 13.35 -19.47
C VAL A 32 -10.51 14.12 -19.37
N GLU A 33 -11.05 14.57 -20.51
CA GLU A 33 -12.35 15.28 -20.54
C GLU A 33 -13.47 14.48 -19.88
N SER A 34 -13.48 13.15 -20.07
CA SER A 34 -14.50 12.27 -19.51
C SER A 34 -14.31 11.98 -18.01
N GLY A 35 -13.18 12.35 -17.38
CA GLY A 35 -12.93 11.98 -16.00
C GLY A 35 -11.50 11.96 -15.49
N LYS A 36 -11.36 11.47 -14.26
CA LYS A 36 -10.07 11.28 -13.56
C LYS A 36 -9.97 9.88 -12.96
N LEU A 37 -8.79 9.29 -13.02
CA LEU A 37 -8.42 8.07 -12.28
C LEU A 37 -7.39 8.43 -11.21
N ILE A 38 -7.68 8.05 -9.97
CA ILE A 38 -6.87 8.35 -8.79
C ILE A 38 -6.60 7.03 -8.06
N THR A 39 -5.34 6.83 -7.67
CA THR A 39 -4.94 5.73 -6.78
C THR A 39 -4.59 6.32 -5.42
N VAL A 40 -5.14 5.78 -4.33
CA VAL A 40 -4.94 6.23 -2.94
C VAL A 40 -4.51 5.07 -2.05
N PHE A 41 -3.39 5.20 -1.36
CA PHE A 41 -2.81 4.19 -0.51
C PHE A 41 -2.70 4.70 0.92
N SER A 42 -3.34 4.02 1.87
CA SER A 42 -3.48 4.51 3.25
C SER A 42 -2.49 3.90 4.25
N ALA A 43 -1.57 3.03 3.82
CA ALA A 43 -0.56 2.46 4.70
C ALA A 43 0.76 3.25 4.61
N PRO A 44 1.08 4.15 5.56
CA PRO A 44 2.35 4.86 5.57
C PRO A 44 3.51 3.94 5.95
N ASP A 45 4.67 4.22 5.38
CA ASP A 45 5.92 3.49 5.62
C ASP A 45 5.73 1.96 5.43
N TYR A 46 5.08 1.62 4.33
CA TYR A 46 4.78 0.25 3.90
C TYR A 46 6.03 -0.42 3.32
N PRO A 47 6.18 -1.76 3.45
CA PRO A 47 5.39 -2.68 4.27
C PRO A 47 5.73 -2.60 5.77
N GLN A 48 4.86 -3.16 6.62
CA GLN A 48 5.11 -3.16 8.07
C GLN A 48 6.38 -3.96 8.42
N PHE A 49 6.50 -5.15 7.84
CA PHE A 49 7.65 -6.06 7.98
C PHE A 49 8.39 -6.12 6.65
N GLN A 50 9.72 -6.06 6.69
CA GLN A 50 10.59 -6.15 5.51
C GLN A 50 11.96 -6.71 5.91
N ALA A 51 12.59 -7.46 4.99
CA ALA A 51 13.90 -8.05 5.20
C ALA A 51 15.05 -7.04 5.11
N THR A 52 14.86 -5.96 4.35
CA THR A 52 15.85 -4.91 4.12
C THR A 52 15.74 -3.79 5.16
N GLU A 53 16.82 -3.05 5.38
CA GLU A 53 16.79 -1.83 6.22
C GLU A 53 16.22 -0.62 5.46
N GLU A 54 16.28 -0.62 4.13
CA GLU A 54 15.76 0.45 3.29
C GLU A 54 14.24 0.43 3.27
N ARG A 55 13.63 1.53 3.71
CA ARG A 55 12.17 1.69 3.79
C ARG A 55 11.68 2.66 2.73
N TYR A 56 10.50 2.40 2.17
CA TYR A 56 9.84 3.33 1.25
C TYR A 56 9.52 4.68 1.90
N LYS A 57 9.23 4.71 3.21
CA LYS A 57 8.87 5.94 3.96
C LYS A 57 7.72 6.73 3.31
N ASN A 58 6.88 6.05 2.54
CA ASN A 58 5.74 6.66 1.87
C ASN A 58 4.76 7.19 2.93
N LYS A 59 4.03 8.25 2.59
CA LYS A 59 2.86 8.65 3.38
C LYS A 59 1.69 7.72 3.07
N GLY A 60 0.78 7.62 4.02
CA GLY A 60 -0.58 7.18 3.76
C GLY A 60 -1.40 8.37 3.34
N ALA A 61 -2.48 8.17 2.60
CA ALA A 61 -3.47 9.21 2.37
C ALA A 61 -4.90 8.68 2.49
N TYR A 62 -5.83 9.60 2.71
CA TYR A 62 -7.26 9.40 2.55
C TYR A 62 -7.86 10.54 1.75
N ILE A 63 -9.04 10.31 1.19
CA ILE A 63 -9.77 11.27 0.37
C ILE A 63 -11.09 11.60 1.05
N VAL A 64 -11.41 12.89 1.11
CA VAL A 64 -12.73 13.38 1.50
C VAL A 64 -13.44 13.89 0.25
N LEU A 65 -14.68 13.41 0.05
CA LEU A 65 -15.57 13.90 -0.99
C LEU A 65 -16.75 14.62 -0.32
N GLU A 66 -17.04 15.83 -0.76
CA GLU A 66 -18.05 16.68 -0.13
C GLU A 66 -19.07 17.17 -1.16
N PRO A 67 -20.36 17.25 -0.78
CA PRO A 67 -21.34 17.92 -1.63
C PRO A 67 -21.04 19.43 -1.72
N PRO A 68 -21.32 20.07 -2.86
CA PRO A 68 -21.91 19.49 -4.08
C PRO A 68 -20.86 18.91 -5.06
N ASN A 69 -19.57 18.92 -4.71
CA ASN A 69 -18.45 18.70 -5.64
C ASN A 69 -17.75 17.34 -5.43
N PHE A 70 -18.50 16.25 -5.52
CA PHE A 70 -17.94 14.89 -5.39
C PHE A 70 -16.90 14.54 -6.48
N ASP A 71 -16.78 15.34 -7.54
CA ASP A 71 -15.79 15.22 -8.61
C ASP A 71 -14.46 15.96 -8.32
N ASN A 72 -14.39 16.72 -7.22
CA ASN A 72 -13.21 17.44 -6.77
C ASN A 72 -12.73 16.94 -5.38
N PRO A 73 -12.02 15.79 -5.33
CA PRO A 73 -11.59 15.18 -4.07
C PRO A 73 -10.58 16.04 -3.30
N HIS A 74 -10.71 16.07 -1.99
CA HIS A 74 -9.70 16.63 -1.08
C HIS A 74 -8.80 15.51 -0.55
N PHE A 75 -7.48 15.68 -0.70
CA PHE A 75 -6.48 14.71 -0.30
C PHE A 75 -5.85 15.10 1.03
N TYR A 76 -5.69 14.12 1.90
CA TYR A 76 -5.02 14.30 3.18
C TYR A 76 -3.99 13.20 3.36
N SER A 77 -2.72 13.59 3.33
CA SER A 77 -1.60 12.67 3.59
C SER A 77 -1.25 12.67 5.08
N PHE A 78 -0.81 11.53 5.58
CA PHE A 78 -0.37 11.34 6.95
C PHE A 78 0.84 10.39 7.01
N GLU A 79 1.61 10.52 8.07
CA GLU A 79 2.86 9.77 8.25
C GLU A 79 2.66 8.60 9.23
N ALA A 80 3.57 7.63 9.19
CA ALA A 80 3.57 6.53 10.14
C ALA A 80 3.89 7.05 11.54
N ILE A 81 3.14 6.57 12.53
CA ILE A 81 3.49 6.82 13.92
C ILE A 81 4.70 5.98 14.29
N THR A 82 5.74 6.64 14.82
CA THR A 82 6.97 6.00 15.29
C THR A 82 7.19 6.31 16.77
N PRO A 83 7.71 5.35 17.57
CA PRO A 83 8.01 3.97 17.19
C PRO A 83 6.74 3.12 17.06
N ARG A 84 6.77 2.10 16.19
CA ARG A 84 5.71 1.08 16.12
C ARG A 84 5.84 0.13 17.32
N PRO A 85 4.74 -0.38 17.90
CA PRO A 85 4.80 -1.47 18.86
C PRO A 85 5.53 -2.68 18.28
N GLN A 86 6.34 -3.35 19.11
CA GLN A 86 7.01 -4.58 18.71
C GLN A 86 5.98 -5.69 18.56
N VAL A 87 5.92 -6.29 17.37
CA VAL A 87 5.00 -7.37 17.02
C VAL A 87 5.73 -8.39 16.14
N ASN A 88 5.38 -9.66 16.29
CA ASN A 88 5.90 -10.72 15.43
C ASN A 88 5.01 -10.87 14.19
N PRO A 89 5.58 -11.02 12.99
CA PRO A 89 4.81 -11.31 11.79
C PRO A 89 4.17 -12.71 11.89
N TYR A 90 3.02 -12.87 11.25
CA TYR A 90 2.32 -14.15 11.17
C TYR A 90 2.79 -15.03 10.00
N TYR A 91 3.57 -14.47 9.08
CA TYR A 91 4.12 -15.13 7.91
C TYR A 91 5.62 -14.84 7.78
N ASP A 92 6.33 -15.66 7.01
CA ASP A 92 7.73 -15.39 6.68
C ASP A 92 7.80 -14.28 5.63
N TYR A 93 8.07 -13.06 6.09
CA TYR A 93 8.18 -11.88 5.23
C TYR A 93 9.52 -11.80 4.48
N VAL A 94 10.47 -12.72 4.75
CA VAL A 94 11.73 -12.79 4.01
C VAL A 94 11.50 -13.40 2.64
N ASP A 95 10.61 -14.39 2.56
CA ASP A 95 10.29 -15.11 1.32
C ASP A 95 9.06 -14.52 0.58
N VAL A 96 8.33 -13.58 1.18
CA VAL A 96 7.15 -12.93 0.61
C VAL A 96 7.39 -11.43 0.48
N ILE A 97 8.02 -11.05 -0.62
CA ILE A 97 8.55 -9.70 -0.83
C ILE A 97 7.53 -8.76 -1.48
N ASP A 98 6.53 -9.29 -2.21
CA ASP A 98 5.61 -8.49 -3.01
C ASP A 98 4.17 -8.58 -2.51
N SER A 99 3.50 -7.44 -2.35
CA SER A 99 2.08 -7.40 -1.96
C SER A 99 1.13 -7.92 -3.03
N ASP A 100 1.61 -7.95 -4.28
CA ASP A 100 0.90 -8.49 -5.44
C ASP A 100 1.11 -10.02 -5.60
N GLU A 101 2.02 -10.65 -4.84
CA GLU A 101 2.20 -12.11 -4.85
C GLU A 101 1.28 -12.77 -3.80
N GLU A 102 0.37 -13.63 -4.27
CA GLU A 102 -0.52 -14.39 -3.37
C GLU A 102 0.31 -15.27 -2.44
N LEU A 103 0.09 -15.11 -1.13
CA LEU A 103 0.64 -15.99 -0.10
C LEU A 103 0.18 -17.43 -0.37
N ASP A 104 1.07 -18.27 -0.90
CA ASP A 104 0.81 -19.70 -1.03
C ASP A 104 0.61 -20.31 0.37
N LEU A 105 -0.66 -20.57 0.72
CA LEU A 105 -1.12 -21.15 2.00
C LEU A 105 -0.42 -22.47 2.37
N VAL A 106 0.27 -23.10 1.42
CA VAL A 106 1.07 -24.32 1.60
C VAL A 106 2.25 -24.08 2.55
N SER A 107 2.78 -22.85 2.62
CA SER A 107 3.92 -22.49 3.49
C SER A 107 3.56 -22.42 4.99
N MET A 108 2.28 -22.31 5.35
CA MET A 108 1.84 -22.17 6.75
C MET A 108 1.67 -23.49 7.53
N VAL A 109 1.84 -24.65 6.88
CA VAL A 109 1.48 -25.96 7.50
C VAL A 109 2.66 -26.69 8.15
N THR A 110 3.91 -26.33 7.88
CA THR A 110 5.06 -27.06 8.45
C THR A 110 5.58 -26.43 9.73
N THR A 111 5.00 -26.82 10.87
CA THR A 111 5.71 -27.17 12.13
C THR A 111 4.73 -27.28 13.30
N THR A 112 3.86 -28.29 13.28
CA THR A 112 3.45 -28.93 14.54
C THR A 112 4.48 -30.01 14.85
N PRO A 113 5.18 -29.97 16.00
CA PRO A 113 6.07 -31.05 16.36
C PRO A 113 5.21 -32.24 16.82
N ASP A 114 5.18 -33.29 15.99
CA ASP A 114 4.69 -34.59 16.41
C ASP A 114 5.54 -35.07 17.60
N GLY A 115 4.86 -35.47 18.67
CA GLY A 115 5.51 -36.02 19.84
C GLY A 115 6.20 -37.35 19.56
N SER A 116 7.42 -37.47 20.08
CA SER A 116 7.97 -38.70 20.69
C SER A 116 9.23 -38.36 21.46
#